data_AF-A0A1G1GSQ2-F1
#
_entry.id   AF-A0A1G1GSQ2-F1
#
_cell.length_a   1.000
_cell.length_b   1.000
_cell.length_c   1.000
_cell.angle_alpha   90.00
_cell.angle_beta   90.00
_cell.angle_gamma   90.00
#
_symmetry.space_group_name_H-M   'P 1'
#
loop_
_entity.id
_entity.type
_entity.pdbx_description
1 polymer ?
#
loop_
_entity_poly.entity_id
_entity_poly.type
_entity_poly.pdbx_seq_one_letter_code
_entity_poly.pdbx_strand_id
1 'polypeptide(L)'
;MRRHSFGFFNIFQNSEKEIFFYFCESDNYNLEKVTFIAFKNLKALQHILDDLKRYYMKSKNVEQKIFIHGKRELIKEDIHWDDIILPETLKKDIQLSVNNFLRGKHIYHKMGIPYKRGLLFTGAPGNGKTMLCKIISKESCLPFILFTFDDESIDYDIERAFEKAEELSPAILCFEDLESIGKLRLTLSYFLNKIDGFEPLEGILILATTNKPEEIDPALCNRPSRFDRIFRIPNPEYQSRLLMLKKYLNDSAGEDTLQEIASATEDFSMAYLKELYIYSAMIALKKGNEVPSKSDLLQALETLKYQLKNGCKPFDKIGSQKVGFSMNR
;
A
#
# COMPACT_ATOMS: atom_id res chain seq x y z
N MET A 1 19.98 18.18 -17.72
CA MET A 1 19.02 17.07 -17.58
C MET A 1 18.52 16.72 -18.98
N ARG A 2 18.96 15.59 -19.57
CA ARG A 2 18.49 15.16 -20.89
C ARG A 2 17.13 14.49 -20.74
N ARG A 3 16.11 14.98 -21.45
CA ARG A 3 14.79 14.32 -21.58
C ARG A 3 14.88 13.36 -22.76
N HIS A 4 14.81 12.06 -22.48
CA HIS A 4 14.75 11.03 -23.51
C HIS A 4 13.32 10.89 -24.06
N SER A 5 13.19 10.85 -25.39
CA SER A 5 11.94 10.61 -26.10
C SER A 5 11.82 9.11 -26.43
N PHE A 6 10.90 8.39 -25.79
CA PHE A 6 10.73 6.94 -26.01
C PHE A 6 9.71 6.62 -27.11
N GLY A 7 10.07 5.66 -28.00
CA GLY A 7 9.43 5.38 -29.29
C GLY A 7 8.30 4.35 -29.33
N PHE A 8 7.99 3.90 -30.55
CA PHE A 8 6.84 3.05 -30.92
C PHE A 8 7.18 1.54 -30.88
N PHE A 9 6.20 0.69 -30.58
CA PHE A 9 6.33 -0.78 -30.60
C PHE A 9 5.51 -1.37 -31.76
N ASN A 10 6.16 -2.15 -32.63
CA ASN A 10 5.47 -2.90 -33.70
C ASN A 10 5.81 -4.39 -33.62
N ILE A 11 4.84 -5.24 -33.99
CA ILE A 11 4.93 -6.70 -33.95
C ILE A 11 4.91 -7.24 -35.38
N PHE A 12 5.90 -8.05 -35.74
CA PHE A 12 5.92 -8.76 -37.01
C PHE A 12 5.97 -10.27 -36.76
N GLN A 13 5.04 -11.00 -37.37
CA GLN A 13 4.99 -12.46 -37.36
C GLN A 13 5.25 -12.96 -38.78
N ASN A 14 6.28 -13.79 -38.97
CA ASN A 14 6.52 -14.42 -40.28
C ASN A 14 5.65 -15.68 -40.47
N SER A 15 5.68 -16.22 -41.68
CA SER A 15 4.95 -17.44 -42.07
C SER A 15 5.36 -18.70 -41.30
N GLU A 16 6.53 -18.69 -40.64
CA GLU A 16 7.07 -19.79 -39.83
C GLU A 16 6.75 -19.65 -38.32
N LYS A 17 5.91 -18.66 -37.95
CA LYS A 17 5.54 -18.30 -36.56
C LYS A 17 6.69 -17.77 -35.70
N GLU A 18 7.81 -17.39 -36.29
CA GLU A 18 8.83 -16.62 -35.58
C GLU A 18 8.37 -15.16 -35.47
N ILE A 19 8.44 -14.62 -34.25
CA ILE A 19 7.97 -13.26 -33.96
C ILE A 19 9.18 -12.38 -33.67
N PHE A 20 9.29 -11.31 -34.45
CA PHE A 20 10.35 -10.31 -34.35
C PHE A 20 9.79 -9.03 -33.77
N PHE A 21 10.47 -8.51 -32.75
CA PHE A 21 10.21 -7.19 -32.18
C PHE A 21 11.36 -6.28 -32.54
N TYR A 22 11.05 -5.02 -32.81
CA TYR A 22 12.06 -3.99 -32.70
C TYR A 22 11.59 -2.85 -31.81
N PHE A 23 12.53 -2.34 -31.02
CA PHE A 23 12.37 -1.10 -30.27
C PHE A 23 13.20 -0.01 -30.94
N CYS A 24 12.56 1.11 -31.26
CA CYS A 24 13.24 2.32 -31.71
C CYS A 24 13.31 3.33 -30.57
N GLU A 25 14.54 3.71 -30.21
CA GLU A 25 14.80 4.93 -29.47
C GLU A 25 15.02 6.04 -30.49
N SER A 26 14.22 7.12 -30.40
CA SER A 26 14.38 8.28 -31.29
C SER A 26 14.46 9.54 -30.46
N ASP A 27 15.61 10.21 -30.51
CA ASP A 27 15.70 11.61 -30.12
C ASP A 27 15.55 12.46 -31.37
N ASN A 28 14.57 13.38 -31.33
CA ASN A 28 14.31 14.44 -32.31
C ASN A 28 14.78 14.15 -33.74
N TYR A 29 14.02 13.30 -34.45
CA TYR A 29 14.06 13.06 -35.90
C TYR A 29 15.12 12.09 -36.45
N ASN A 30 15.99 11.47 -35.64
CA ASN A 30 16.90 10.41 -36.12
C ASN A 30 16.79 9.10 -35.33
N LEU A 31 16.79 7.98 -36.06
CA LEU A 31 16.81 6.62 -35.53
C LEU A 31 18.24 6.22 -35.18
N GLU A 32 18.64 6.30 -33.91
CA GLU A 32 20.00 5.93 -33.50
C GLU A 32 20.15 4.44 -33.17
N LYS A 33 19.09 3.77 -32.68
CA LYS A 33 19.19 2.37 -32.26
C LYS A 33 17.89 1.61 -32.47
N VAL A 34 18.00 0.49 -33.18
CA VAL A 34 16.93 -0.49 -33.38
C VAL A 34 17.34 -1.78 -32.68
N THR A 35 16.66 -2.11 -31.57
CA THR A 35 16.96 -3.36 -30.84
C THR A 35 15.97 -4.43 -31.27
N PHE A 36 16.46 -5.49 -31.93
CA PHE A 36 15.65 -6.63 -32.30
C PHE A 36 15.61 -7.66 -31.17
N ILE A 37 14.41 -8.11 -30.78
CA ILE A 37 14.25 -9.21 -29.83
C ILE A 37 13.43 -10.31 -30.50
N ALA A 38 14.04 -11.48 -30.66
CA ALA A 38 13.42 -12.66 -31.24
C ALA A 38 13.00 -13.63 -30.13
N PHE A 39 11.76 -14.11 -30.18
CA PHE A 39 11.25 -15.10 -29.23
C PHE A 39 10.63 -16.28 -29.96
N LYS A 40 11.05 -17.50 -29.59
CA LYS A 40 10.41 -18.74 -30.06
C LYS A 40 9.06 -19.01 -29.37
N ASN A 41 8.77 -18.33 -28.27
CA ASN A 41 7.59 -18.56 -27.44
C ASN A 41 6.77 -17.27 -27.27
N LEU A 42 5.58 -17.28 -27.86
CA LEU A 42 4.61 -16.18 -27.84
C LEU A 42 4.23 -15.74 -26.41
N LYS A 43 4.27 -16.64 -25.42
CA LYS A 43 3.99 -16.30 -24.02
C LYS A 43 5.11 -15.52 -23.35
N ALA A 44 6.36 -15.98 -23.49
CA ALA A 44 7.52 -15.30 -22.92
C ALA A 44 7.63 -13.88 -23.45
N LEU A 45 7.31 -13.73 -24.73
CA LEU A 45 7.19 -12.46 -25.39
C LEU A 45 6.07 -11.57 -24.82
N GLN A 46 4.85 -12.10 -24.67
CA GLN A 46 3.74 -11.34 -24.09
C GLN A 46 4.09 -10.80 -22.70
N HIS A 47 4.77 -11.60 -21.88
CA HIS A 47 5.26 -11.17 -20.58
C HIS A 47 6.24 -10.00 -20.67
N ILE A 48 7.18 -10.05 -21.61
CA ILE A 48 8.17 -8.97 -21.82
C ILE A 48 7.49 -7.71 -22.37
N LEU A 49 6.49 -7.85 -23.25
CA LEU A 49 5.70 -6.71 -23.71
C LEU A 49 4.91 -6.04 -22.59
N ASP A 50 4.32 -6.83 -21.69
CA ASP A 50 3.62 -6.29 -20.53
C ASP A 50 4.59 -5.60 -19.56
N ASP A 51 5.80 -6.14 -19.37
CA ASP A 51 6.88 -5.50 -18.59
C ASP A 51 7.38 -4.20 -19.23
N LEU A 52 7.58 -4.18 -20.55
CA LEU A 52 7.99 -2.98 -21.28
C LEU A 52 6.90 -1.90 -21.29
N LYS A 53 5.62 -2.29 -21.42
CA LYS A 53 4.49 -1.35 -21.28
C LYS A 53 4.42 -0.75 -19.88
N ARG A 54 4.61 -1.57 -18.83
CA ARG A 54 4.70 -1.09 -17.44
C ARG A 54 5.88 -0.13 -17.27
N TYR A 55 7.05 -0.49 -17.78
CA TYR A 55 8.23 0.37 -17.75
C TYR A 55 7.99 1.70 -18.46
N TYR A 56 7.38 1.67 -19.66
CA TYR A 56 7.01 2.85 -20.42
C TYR A 56 6.00 3.74 -19.67
N MET A 57 4.99 3.14 -19.02
CA MET A 57 4.03 3.88 -18.20
C MET A 57 4.72 4.55 -17.00
N LYS A 58 5.64 3.83 -16.34
CA LYS A 58 6.45 4.35 -15.23
C LYS A 58 7.40 5.48 -15.68
N SER A 59 8.02 5.36 -16.86
CA SER A 59 9.01 6.31 -17.39
C SER A 59 8.38 7.59 -17.96
N LYS A 60 7.16 7.52 -18.50
CA LYS A 60 6.43 8.69 -19.03
C LYS A 60 5.65 9.46 -17.98
N ASN A 61 5.69 9.03 -16.71
CA ASN A 61 4.85 9.59 -15.67
C ASN A 61 3.37 9.56 -16.10
N VAL A 62 2.96 8.49 -16.80
CA VAL A 62 1.55 8.32 -17.22
C VAL A 62 0.72 8.51 -15.96
N GLU A 63 -0.15 9.50 -16.02
CA GLU A 63 -0.86 10.00 -14.85
C GLU A 63 -1.75 8.88 -14.33
N GLN A 64 -1.27 8.22 -13.27
CA GLN A 64 -2.06 7.27 -12.53
C GLN A 64 -3.24 8.04 -11.97
N LYS A 65 -4.42 7.83 -12.54
CA LYS A 65 -5.62 8.49 -12.05
C LYS A 65 -5.99 7.86 -10.71
N ILE A 66 -5.91 8.67 -9.66
CA ILE A 66 -6.34 8.29 -8.33
C ILE A 66 -7.71 8.91 -8.09
N PHE A 67 -8.72 8.06 -8.03
CA PHE A 67 -10.07 8.47 -7.70
C PHE A 67 -10.30 8.21 -6.22
N ILE A 68 -10.69 9.23 -5.47
CA ILE A 68 -11.19 9.06 -4.11
C ILE A 68 -12.68 9.35 -4.15
N HIS A 69 -13.49 8.42 -3.69
CA HIS A 69 -14.91 8.72 -3.48
C HIS A 69 -15.04 9.88 -2.47
N GLY A 70 -15.73 10.96 -2.84
CA GLY A 70 -15.99 12.11 -1.96
C GLY A 70 -14.89 13.19 -1.81
N LYS A 71 -13.68 13.03 -2.38
CA LYS A 71 -12.58 14.04 -2.29
C LYS A 71 -11.80 14.21 -3.59
N ARG A 72 -11.10 15.36 -3.71
CA ARG A 72 -10.12 15.61 -4.79
C ARG A 72 -8.87 14.72 -4.61
N GLU A 73 -8.29 14.35 -5.75
CA GLU A 73 -7.12 13.49 -6.00
C GLU A 73 -6.13 13.37 -4.82
N LEU A 74 -5.66 12.15 -4.54
CA LEU A 74 -4.57 11.94 -3.58
C LEU A 74 -3.28 12.57 -4.10
N ILE A 75 -2.55 13.25 -3.22
CA ILE A 75 -1.15 13.58 -3.48
C ILE A 75 -0.39 12.26 -3.60
N LYS A 76 0.31 12.10 -4.73
CA LYS A 76 1.16 10.93 -5.00
C LYS A 76 2.39 10.99 -4.08
N GLU A 77 2.30 10.38 -2.91
CA GLU A 77 3.46 10.16 -2.05
C GLU A 77 4.44 9.21 -2.77
N ASP A 78 5.74 9.51 -2.70
CA ASP A 78 6.78 8.64 -3.27
C ASP A 78 7.12 7.54 -2.27
N ILE A 79 6.40 6.42 -2.37
CA ILE A 79 6.49 5.29 -1.45
C ILE A 79 6.72 4.01 -2.25
N HIS A 80 7.68 3.21 -1.79
CA HIS A 80 8.08 1.94 -2.40
C HIS A 80 8.03 0.77 -1.41
N TRP A 81 8.22 -0.44 -1.94
CA TRP A 81 8.30 -1.66 -1.14
C TRP A 81 9.38 -1.63 -0.04
N ASP A 82 10.40 -0.80 -0.18
CA ASP A 82 11.50 -0.67 0.79
C ASP A 82 11.18 0.34 1.91
N ASP A 83 10.04 1.02 1.79
CA ASP A 83 9.50 1.90 2.82
C ASP A 83 8.64 1.18 3.85
N ILE A 84 8.27 -0.08 3.57
CA ILE A 84 7.58 -0.94 4.53
C ILE A 84 8.45 -2.15 4.90
N ILE A 85 8.63 -2.36 6.21
CA ILE A 85 9.38 -3.48 6.75
C ILE A 85 8.40 -4.57 7.17
N LEU A 86 8.37 -5.67 6.42
CA LEU A 86 7.53 -6.84 6.67
C LEU A 86 8.39 -8.10 6.74
N PRO A 87 7.90 -9.19 7.36
CA PRO A 87 8.50 -10.51 7.18
C PRO A 87 8.69 -10.81 5.70
N GLU A 88 9.89 -11.23 5.31
CA GLU A 88 10.28 -11.37 3.91
C GLU A 88 9.39 -12.34 3.14
N THR A 89 8.94 -13.40 3.81
CA THR A 89 7.97 -14.38 3.25
C THR A 89 6.63 -13.72 2.95
N LEU A 90 6.11 -12.91 3.88
CA LEU A 90 4.85 -12.17 3.71
C LEU A 90 4.96 -11.15 2.57
N LYS A 91 6.04 -10.35 2.55
CA LYS A 91 6.30 -9.36 1.49
C LYS A 91 6.30 -10.03 0.10
N LYS A 92 7.03 -11.13 -0.06
CA LYS A 92 7.10 -11.90 -1.31
C LYS A 92 5.75 -12.47 -1.73
N ASP A 93 4.96 -12.98 -0.80
CA ASP A 93 3.67 -13.61 -1.11
C ASP A 93 2.62 -12.57 -1.55
N ILE A 94 2.64 -11.38 -0.94
CA ILE A 94 1.82 -10.24 -1.39
C ILE A 94 2.26 -9.80 -2.80
N GLN A 95 3.57 -9.58 -3.01
CA GLN A 95 4.11 -9.20 -4.32
C GLN A 95 3.77 -10.22 -5.41
N LEU A 96 3.89 -11.51 -5.10
CA LEU A 96 3.55 -12.59 -6.01
C LEU A 96 2.05 -12.59 -6.34
N SER A 97 1.19 -12.38 -5.34
CA SER A 97 -0.26 -12.33 -5.52
C SER A 97 -0.69 -11.21 -6.47
N VAL A 98 -0.08 -10.03 -6.32
CA VAL A 98 -0.30 -8.86 -7.20
C VAL A 98 0.29 -9.12 -8.60
N ASN A 99 1.54 -9.56 -8.70
CA ASN A 99 2.21 -9.81 -9.98
C ASN A 99 1.51 -10.90 -10.81
N ASN A 100 0.99 -11.93 -10.15
CA ASN A 100 0.23 -13.01 -10.80
C ASN A 100 -1.06 -12.49 -11.41
N PHE A 101 -1.74 -11.55 -10.75
CA PHE A 101 -2.89 -10.86 -11.37
C PHE A 101 -2.42 -10.07 -12.59
N LEU A 102 -1.44 -9.16 -12.41
CA LEU A 102 -0.98 -8.24 -13.46
C LEU A 102 -0.41 -8.93 -14.72
N ARG A 103 0.09 -10.17 -14.61
CA ARG A 103 0.65 -10.96 -15.73
C ARG A 103 -0.25 -12.12 -16.15
N GLY A 104 -1.31 -12.36 -15.41
CA GLY A 104 -2.08 -13.60 -15.47
C GLY A 104 -3.24 -13.60 -16.43
N LYS A 105 -3.65 -12.44 -17.01
CA LYS A 105 -4.89 -12.32 -17.81
C LYS A 105 -5.12 -13.48 -18.79
N HIS A 106 -4.10 -13.86 -19.55
CA HIS A 106 -4.18 -14.96 -20.52
C HIS A 106 -4.43 -16.34 -19.87
N ILE A 107 -3.91 -16.57 -18.67
CA ILE A 107 -4.10 -17.81 -17.91
C ILE A 107 -5.54 -17.89 -17.40
N TYR A 108 -6.05 -16.78 -16.82
CA TYR A 108 -7.44 -16.68 -16.37
C TYR A 108 -8.42 -17.01 -17.50
N HIS A 109 -8.27 -16.36 -18.66
CA HIS A 109 -9.10 -16.65 -19.83
C HIS A 109 -8.96 -18.09 -20.33
N LYS A 110 -7.73 -18.61 -20.41
CA LYS A 110 -7.50 -20.00 -20.86
C LYS A 110 -8.17 -21.02 -19.95
N MET A 111 -8.24 -20.74 -18.64
CA MET A 111 -8.85 -21.60 -17.64
C MET A 111 -10.35 -21.37 -17.47
N GLY A 112 -10.94 -20.37 -18.15
CA GLY A 112 -12.36 -20.02 -18.00
C GLY A 112 -12.69 -19.45 -16.61
N ILE A 113 -11.70 -18.86 -15.92
CA ILE A 113 -11.86 -18.26 -14.60
C ILE A 113 -11.99 -16.74 -14.76
N PRO A 114 -12.90 -16.07 -14.05
CA PRO A 114 -13.00 -14.60 -14.05
C PRO A 114 -11.65 -13.94 -13.76
N TYR A 115 -11.23 -12.95 -14.57
CA TYR A 115 -9.98 -12.23 -14.35
C TYR A 115 -10.15 -11.19 -13.23
N LYS A 116 -10.44 -11.66 -12.03
CA LYS A 116 -10.51 -10.86 -10.80
C LYS A 116 -9.62 -11.46 -9.73
N ARG A 117 -9.23 -10.64 -8.77
CA ARG A 117 -8.56 -11.09 -7.55
C ARG A 117 -8.88 -10.18 -6.38
N GLY A 118 -9.17 -10.75 -5.22
CA GLY A 118 -9.38 -10.03 -3.97
C GLY A 118 -8.28 -10.31 -2.96
N LEU A 119 -7.64 -9.25 -2.43
CA LEU A 119 -6.67 -9.32 -1.35
C LEU A 119 -7.17 -8.53 -0.14
N LEU A 120 -7.25 -9.18 1.02
CA LEU A 120 -7.65 -8.53 2.29
C LEU A 120 -6.44 -8.44 3.24
N PHE A 121 -6.09 -7.22 3.65
CA PHE A 121 -5.07 -6.96 4.67
C PHE A 121 -5.73 -6.79 6.04
N THR A 122 -5.36 -7.61 7.02
CA THR A 122 -5.93 -7.59 8.37
C THR A 122 -4.85 -7.36 9.44
N GLY A 123 -5.24 -6.98 10.64
CA GLY A 123 -4.34 -6.89 11.80
C GLY A 123 -4.45 -5.56 12.54
N ALA A 124 -3.71 -5.40 13.63
CA ALA A 124 -3.79 -4.22 14.48
C ALA A 124 -3.50 -2.89 13.72
N PRO A 125 -4.07 -1.76 14.15
CA PRO A 125 -3.84 -0.46 13.53
C PRO A 125 -2.37 -0.03 13.61
N GLY A 126 -1.93 0.76 12.63
CA GLY A 126 -0.57 1.32 12.61
C GLY A 126 0.53 0.39 12.09
N ASN A 127 0.20 -0.76 11.49
CA ASN A 127 1.17 -1.70 10.91
C ASN A 127 1.26 -1.66 9.36
N GLY A 128 0.83 -0.58 8.73
CA GLY A 128 1.11 -0.34 7.30
C GLY A 128 0.14 -0.96 6.28
N LYS A 129 -1.08 -1.34 6.67
CA LYS A 129 -2.11 -1.85 5.73
C LYS A 129 -2.45 -0.85 4.61
N THR A 130 -2.80 0.39 4.96
CA THR A 130 -3.01 1.48 3.99
C THR A 130 -1.76 1.78 3.15
N MET A 131 -0.58 1.72 3.78
CA MET A 131 0.69 1.92 3.08
C MET A 131 0.93 0.84 2.03
N LEU A 132 0.55 -0.42 2.29
CA LEU A 132 0.59 -1.50 1.31
C LEU A 132 -0.32 -1.19 0.10
N CYS A 133 -1.55 -0.74 0.33
CA CYS A 133 -2.45 -0.35 -0.77
C CYS A 133 -1.84 0.76 -1.64
N LYS A 134 -1.22 1.78 -1.01
CA LYS A 134 -0.50 2.86 -1.71
C LYS A 134 0.71 2.35 -2.51
N ILE A 135 1.52 1.46 -1.93
CA ILE A 135 2.68 0.86 -2.61
C ILE A 135 2.22 0.02 -3.82
N ILE A 136 1.21 -0.83 -3.64
CA ILE A 136 0.67 -1.68 -4.70
C ILE A 136 0.09 -0.82 -5.83
N SER A 137 -0.67 0.22 -5.47
CA SER A 137 -1.17 1.23 -6.40
C SER A 137 -0.03 1.78 -7.26
N LYS A 138 1.00 2.36 -6.64
CA LYS A 138 2.13 2.99 -7.33
C LYS A 138 2.90 2.01 -8.23
N GLU A 139 3.24 0.82 -7.74
CA GLU A 139 4.07 -0.14 -8.49
C GLU A 139 3.31 -0.85 -9.60
N SER A 140 1.97 -1.01 -9.46
CA SER A 140 1.14 -1.62 -10.50
C SER A 140 1.00 -0.75 -11.75
N CYS A 141 1.11 0.57 -11.61
CA CYS A 141 0.79 1.56 -12.63
C CYS A 141 -0.65 1.45 -13.20
N LEU A 142 -1.56 0.80 -12.47
CA LEU A 142 -2.98 0.73 -12.84
C LEU A 142 -3.77 1.93 -12.30
N PRO A 143 -4.88 2.32 -12.93
CA PRO A 143 -5.87 3.20 -12.31
C PRO A 143 -6.22 2.70 -10.90
N PHE A 144 -6.28 3.62 -9.94
CA PHE A 144 -6.51 3.29 -8.54
C PHE A 144 -7.73 4.04 -8.03
N ILE A 145 -8.74 3.29 -7.63
CA ILE A 145 -9.99 3.79 -7.06
C ILE A 145 -9.93 3.49 -5.57
N LEU A 146 -9.91 4.54 -4.74
CA LEU A 146 -10.00 4.44 -3.29
C LEU A 146 -11.43 4.75 -2.85
N PHE A 147 -12.01 3.81 -2.13
CA PHE A 147 -13.27 3.94 -1.43
C PHE A 147 -13.01 3.86 0.07
N THR A 148 -13.42 4.90 0.80
CA THR A 148 -13.38 4.94 2.26
C THR A 148 -14.82 5.02 2.74
N PHE A 149 -15.23 4.07 3.59
CA PHE A 149 -16.57 4.09 4.17
C PHE A 149 -16.68 5.21 5.20
N ASP A 150 -17.81 5.90 5.18
CA ASP A 150 -18.28 6.79 6.24
C ASP A 150 -19.69 6.37 6.71
N ASP A 151 -20.21 7.05 7.72
CA ASP A 151 -21.51 6.72 8.32
C ASP A 151 -22.70 6.99 7.37
N GLU A 152 -22.48 7.69 6.25
CA GLU A 152 -23.51 8.04 5.26
C GLU A 152 -23.42 7.19 3.98
N SER A 153 -22.41 6.33 3.87
CA SER A 153 -22.14 5.52 2.68
C SER A 153 -23.33 4.62 2.36
N ILE A 154 -23.89 4.77 1.16
CA ILE A 154 -25.02 3.98 0.67
C ILE A 154 -24.60 3.06 -0.49
N ASP A 155 -25.47 2.11 -0.82
CA ASP A 155 -25.25 1.14 -1.90
C ASP A 155 -24.91 1.80 -3.25
N TYR A 156 -25.44 3.00 -3.51
CA TYR A 156 -25.15 3.79 -4.71
C TYR A 156 -23.68 4.21 -4.83
N ASP A 157 -23.03 4.52 -3.71
CA ASP A 157 -21.63 4.96 -3.70
C ASP A 157 -20.69 3.79 -4.04
N ILE A 158 -21.03 2.61 -3.51
CA ILE A 158 -20.36 1.34 -3.81
C ILE A 158 -20.52 1.03 -5.29
N GLU A 159 -21.74 1.15 -5.82
CA GLU A 159 -22.01 0.89 -7.24
C GLU A 159 -21.15 1.75 -8.14
N ARG A 160 -21.12 3.05 -7.87
CA ARG A 160 -20.32 4.01 -8.65
C ARG A 160 -18.83 3.70 -8.61
N ALA A 161 -18.31 3.19 -7.49
CA ALA A 161 -16.93 2.77 -7.37
C ALA A 161 -16.62 1.53 -8.24
N PHE A 162 -17.52 0.54 -8.29
CA PHE A 162 -17.40 -0.62 -9.17
C PHE A 162 -17.50 -0.24 -10.64
N GLU A 163 -18.54 0.52 -11.03
CA GLU A 163 -18.71 1.02 -12.41
C GLU A 163 -17.45 1.77 -12.89
N LYS A 164 -16.87 2.61 -12.02
CA LYS A 164 -15.64 3.33 -12.35
C LYS A 164 -14.43 2.43 -12.52
N ALA A 165 -14.30 1.39 -11.69
CA ALA A 165 -13.23 0.42 -11.81
C ALA A 165 -13.35 -0.40 -13.10
N GLU A 166 -14.57 -0.77 -13.49
CA GLU A 166 -14.86 -1.47 -14.76
C GLU A 166 -14.58 -0.60 -15.99
N GLU A 167 -15.01 0.66 -15.98
CA GLU A 167 -14.70 1.64 -17.05
C GLU A 167 -13.20 1.77 -17.30
N LEU A 168 -12.40 1.65 -16.24
CA LEU A 168 -10.94 1.84 -16.25
C LEU A 168 -10.17 0.52 -16.31
N SER A 169 -10.85 -0.62 -16.44
CA SER A 169 -10.24 -1.95 -16.37
C SER A 169 -9.12 -2.12 -17.41
N PRO A 170 -7.93 -2.67 -17.04
CA PRO A 170 -7.62 -3.24 -15.73
C PRO A 170 -7.36 -2.17 -14.67
N ALA A 171 -7.95 -2.33 -13.48
CA ALA A 171 -7.89 -1.34 -12.41
C ALA A 171 -7.74 -1.97 -11.02
N ILE A 172 -7.32 -1.14 -10.06
CA ILE A 172 -7.32 -1.48 -8.63
C ILE A 172 -8.47 -0.75 -7.96
N LEU A 173 -9.32 -1.50 -7.27
CA LEU A 173 -10.38 -0.98 -6.43
C LEU A 173 -10.05 -1.28 -4.95
N CYS A 174 -9.78 -0.24 -4.18
CA CYS A 174 -9.32 -0.32 -2.81
C CYS A 174 -10.41 0.14 -1.83
N PHE A 175 -10.74 -0.71 -0.87
CA PHE A 175 -11.68 -0.43 0.22
C PHE A 175 -10.94 -0.35 1.56
N GLU A 176 -10.89 0.85 2.15
CA GLU A 176 -10.23 1.03 3.46
C GLU A 176 -11.21 0.91 4.64
N ASP A 177 -10.69 0.45 5.77
CA ASP A 177 -11.41 0.27 7.04
C ASP A 177 -12.78 -0.44 6.89
N LEU A 178 -12.77 -1.67 6.36
CA LEU A 178 -13.98 -2.50 6.17
C LEU A 178 -14.78 -2.78 7.45
N GLU A 179 -14.20 -2.62 8.64
CA GLU A 179 -14.96 -2.70 9.88
C GLU A 179 -16.09 -1.67 9.96
N SER A 180 -15.97 -0.53 9.28
CA SER A 180 -16.98 0.53 9.27
C SER A 180 -18.29 0.07 8.62
N ILE A 181 -18.22 -0.70 7.53
CA ILE A 181 -19.41 -1.23 6.83
C ILE A 181 -20.07 -2.39 7.59
N GLY A 182 -19.37 -3.05 8.51
CA GLY A 182 -19.93 -4.15 9.33
C GLY A 182 -21.18 -3.77 10.11
N LYS A 183 -21.34 -2.48 10.46
CA LYS A 183 -22.53 -1.94 11.14
C LYS A 183 -23.72 -1.72 10.21
N LEU A 184 -23.47 -1.60 8.90
CA LEU A 184 -24.44 -1.32 7.85
C LEU A 184 -24.81 -2.60 7.10
N ARG A 185 -25.59 -3.49 7.73
CA ARG A 185 -25.85 -4.86 7.24
C ARG A 185 -26.38 -4.94 5.79
N LEU A 186 -27.23 -4.00 5.39
CA LEU A 186 -27.77 -3.96 4.02
C LEU A 186 -26.67 -3.63 3.00
N THR A 187 -25.89 -2.59 3.28
CA THR A 187 -24.77 -2.15 2.47
C THR A 187 -23.65 -3.18 2.41
N LEU A 188 -23.38 -3.90 3.51
CA LEU A 188 -22.47 -5.04 3.51
C LEU A 188 -22.95 -6.17 2.60
N SER A 189 -24.24 -6.48 2.64
CA SER A 189 -24.83 -7.50 1.77
C SER A 189 -24.74 -7.11 0.30
N TYR A 190 -24.98 -5.82 -0.02
CA TYR A 190 -24.82 -5.28 -1.36
C TYR A 190 -23.37 -5.38 -1.85
N PHE A 191 -22.41 -4.92 -1.04
CA PHE A 191 -20.98 -5.03 -1.31
C PHE A 191 -20.57 -6.47 -1.62
N LEU A 192 -20.99 -7.41 -0.77
CA LEU A 192 -20.71 -8.84 -0.95
C LEU A 192 -21.29 -9.39 -2.24
N ASN A 193 -22.52 -9.00 -2.57
CA ASN A 193 -23.18 -9.40 -3.81
C ASN A 193 -22.49 -8.81 -5.04
N LYS A 194 -21.85 -7.63 -4.94
CA LYS A 194 -21.07 -7.04 -6.04
C LYS A 194 -19.76 -7.79 -6.29
N ILE A 195 -19.10 -8.28 -5.25
CA ILE A 195 -17.87 -9.08 -5.40
C ILE A 195 -18.16 -10.48 -5.97
N ASP A 196 -19.26 -11.10 -5.51
CA ASP A 196 -19.68 -12.47 -5.88
C ASP A 196 -20.66 -12.53 -7.05
N GLY A 197 -21.05 -11.37 -7.60
CA GLY A 197 -22.23 -11.22 -8.43
C GLY A 197 -22.33 -12.17 -9.63
N PHE A 198 -23.56 -12.29 -10.15
CA PHE A 198 -23.86 -13.08 -11.34
C PHE A 198 -23.02 -12.68 -12.56
N GLU A 199 -22.73 -11.39 -12.70
CA GLU A 199 -21.79 -10.88 -13.69
C GLU A 199 -20.37 -10.87 -13.09
N PRO A 200 -19.43 -11.65 -13.64
CA PRO A 200 -18.08 -11.70 -13.11
C PRO A 200 -17.33 -10.41 -13.41
N LEU A 201 -16.73 -9.81 -12.37
CA LEU A 201 -15.76 -8.73 -12.53
C LEU A 201 -14.61 -9.18 -13.43
N GLU A 202 -14.18 -8.32 -14.34
CA GLU A 202 -13.15 -8.61 -15.33
C GLU A 202 -12.06 -7.52 -15.32
N GLY A 203 -10.83 -7.94 -15.01
CA GLY A 203 -9.66 -7.06 -14.88
C GLY A 203 -9.59 -6.22 -13.61
N ILE A 204 -10.29 -6.61 -12.54
CA ILE A 204 -10.31 -5.87 -11.28
C ILE A 204 -9.48 -6.57 -10.19
N LEU A 205 -8.50 -5.85 -9.64
CA LEU A 205 -7.81 -6.22 -8.40
C LEU A 205 -8.45 -5.48 -7.24
N ILE A 206 -9.17 -6.21 -6.39
CA ILE A 206 -9.79 -5.66 -5.19
C ILE A 206 -8.76 -5.73 -4.05
N LEU A 207 -8.46 -4.59 -3.45
CA LEU A 207 -7.72 -4.49 -2.19
C LEU A 207 -8.68 -4.08 -1.10
N ALA A 208 -8.51 -4.65 0.09
CA ALA A 208 -9.26 -4.21 1.26
C ALA A 208 -8.40 -4.22 2.51
N THR A 209 -8.73 -3.36 3.48
CA THR A 209 -8.07 -3.32 4.77
C THR A 209 -9.06 -3.41 5.92
N THR A 210 -8.68 -4.03 7.03
CA THR A 210 -9.41 -3.92 8.29
C THR A 210 -8.49 -3.94 9.50
N ASN A 211 -8.79 -3.12 10.51
CA ASN A 211 -8.11 -3.15 11.80
C ASN A 211 -8.75 -4.14 12.79
N LYS A 212 -9.96 -4.61 12.50
CA LYS A 212 -10.79 -5.42 13.38
C LYS A 212 -11.31 -6.68 12.66
N PRO A 213 -10.42 -7.64 12.36
CA PRO A 213 -10.78 -8.88 11.67
C PRO A 213 -11.84 -9.73 12.40
N GLU A 214 -12.11 -9.46 13.66
CA GLU A 214 -13.17 -10.06 14.45
C GLU A 214 -14.55 -9.41 14.23
N GLU A 215 -14.60 -8.16 13.76
CA GLU A 215 -15.86 -7.42 13.51
C GLU A 215 -16.35 -7.58 12.06
N ILE A 216 -15.51 -8.08 11.14
CA ILE A 216 -15.90 -8.32 9.74
C ILE A 216 -16.79 -9.56 9.63
N ASP A 217 -17.74 -9.53 8.69
CA ASP A 217 -18.60 -10.69 8.41
C ASP A 217 -17.74 -11.90 8.01
N PRO A 218 -17.88 -13.06 8.69
CA PRO A 218 -17.11 -14.26 8.38
C PRO A 218 -17.22 -14.69 6.93
N ALA A 219 -18.32 -14.36 6.25
CA ALA A 219 -18.52 -14.67 4.86
C ALA A 219 -17.57 -13.88 3.95
N LEU A 220 -17.00 -12.73 4.34
CA LEU A 220 -15.91 -12.06 3.61
C LEU A 220 -14.63 -12.91 3.60
N CYS A 221 -14.36 -13.63 4.69
CA CYS A 221 -13.12 -14.39 4.87
C CYS A 221 -13.22 -15.86 4.44
N ASN A 222 -14.36 -16.48 4.74
CA ASN A 222 -14.51 -17.93 4.69
C ASN A 222 -15.13 -18.42 3.38
N ARG A 223 -15.75 -17.53 2.58
CA ARG A 223 -16.31 -17.92 1.29
C ARG A 223 -15.26 -17.75 0.20
N PRO A 224 -14.95 -18.83 -0.55
CA PRO A 224 -14.24 -18.73 -1.81
C PRO A 224 -14.94 -17.71 -2.73
N SER A 225 -14.18 -17.06 -3.63
CA SER A 225 -14.59 -16.01 -4.59
C SER A 225 -14.67 -14.56 -4.13
N ARG A 226 -14.57 -14.25 -2.83
CA ARG A 226 -14.57 -12.85 -2.34
C ARG A 226 -13.18 -12.27 -2.23
N PHE A 227 -12.45 -12.74 -1.23
CA PHE A 227 -11.03 -12.48 -1.05
C PHE A 227 -10.27 -13.79 -1.22
N ASP A 228 -9.50 -13.90 -2.29
CA ASP A 228 -8.70 -15.08 -2.60
C ASP A 228 -7.56 -15.27 -1.60
N ARG A 229 -7.05 -14.17 -1.04
CA ARG A 229 -5.96 -14.18 -0.06
C ARG A 229 -6.25 -13.20 1.06
N ILE A 230 -6.03 -13.66 2.29
CA ILE A 230 -6.10 -12.84 3.50
C ILE A 230 -4.69 -12.79 4.08
N PHE A 231 -4.14 -11.57 4.19
CA PHE A 231 -2.82 -11.32 4.73
C PHE A 231 -2.95 -10.64 6.08
N ARG A 232 -2.61 -11.38 7.14
CA ARG A 232 -2.51 -10.82 8.49
C ARG A 232 -1.18 -10.10 8.63
N ILE A 233 -1.23 -8.79 8.81
CA ILE A 233 -0.08 -7.93 9.03
C ILE A 233 0.20 -7.88 10.55
N PRO A 234 1.30 -8.47 11.03
CA PRO A 234 1.60 -8.51 12.45
C PRO A 234 2.23 -7.19 12.94
N ASN A 235 2.35 -7.05 14.26
CA ASN A 235 3.31 -6.11 14.83
C ASN A 235 4.74 -6.52 14.40
N PRO A 236 5.66 -5.55 14.28
CA PRO A 236 7.04 -5.84 13.89
C PRO A 236 7.74 -6.70 14.95
N GLU A 237 8.35 -7.80 14.50
CA GLU A 237 9.24 -8.63 15.31
C GLU A 237 10.53 -7.88 15.67
N TYR A 238 11.29 -8.40 16.65
CA TYR A 238 12.51 -7.76 17.16
C TYR A 238 13.45 -7.26 16.04
N GLN A 239 13.75 -8.13 15.06
CA GLN A 239 14.63 -7.78 13.95
C GLN A 239 14.05 -6.64 13.09
N SER A 240 12.75 -6.67 12.81
CA SER A 240 12.05 -5.60 12.10
C SER A 240 12.07 -4.28 12.88
N ARG A 241 11.88 -4.32 14.21
CA ARG A 241 11.96 -3.13 15.08
C ARG A 241 13.36 -2.52 15.06
N LEU A 242 14.39 -3.36 15.16
CA LEU A 242 15.78 -2.92 15.09
C LEU A 242 16.09 -2.26 13.74
N LEU A 243 15.69 -2.90 12.62
CA LEU A 243 15.86 -2.34 11.28
C LEU A 243 15.13 -1.00 11.11
N MET A 244 13.91 -0.86 11.64
CA MET A 244 13.17 0.40 11.62
C MET A 244 13.89 1.49 12.40
N LEU A 245 14.35 1.19 13.62
CA LEU A 245 15.08 2.14 14.46
C LEU A 245 16.39 2.59 13.79
N LYS A 246 17.14 1.66 13.18
CA LYS A 246 18.33 1.99 12.37
C LYS A 246 17.99 2.90 11.19
N LYS A 247 16.90 2.63 10.46
CA LYS A 247 16.45 3.48 9.34
C LYS A 247 16.10 4.89 9.81
N TYR A 248 15.47 5.04 10.97
CA TYR A 248 15.06 6.35 11.49
C TYR A 248 16.21 7.15 12.13
N LEU A 249 17.09 6.49 12.86
CA LEU A 249 18.15 7.13 13.65
C LEU A 249 19.52 7.10 12.97
N ASN A 250 19.70 6.35 11.88
CA ASN A 250 20.97 6.22 11.15
C ASN A 250 22.17 5.95 12.08
N ASP A 251 21.99 5.03 13.04
CA ASP A 251 22.95 4.64 14.09
C ASP A 251 23.42 5.75 15.05
N SER A 252 22.80 6.93 15.02
CA SER A 252 23.21 8.10 15.80
C SER A 252 23.16 7.91 17.33
N ALA A 253 22.36 6.94 17.80
CA ALA A 253 22.19 6.61 19.21
C ALA A 253 23.10 5.45 19.68
N GLY A 254 23.87 4.85 18.78
CA GLY A 254 24.70 3.66 19.02
C GLY A 254 23.91 2.34 18.99
N GLU A 255 24.55 1.29 18.46
CA GLU A 255 23.94 -0.04 18.26
C GLU A 255 23.31 -0.63 19.53
N ASP A 256 24.04 -0.60 20.65
CA ASP A 256 23.57 -1.15 21.93
C ASP A 256 22.27 -0.47 22.40
N THR A 257 22.15 0.84 22.20
CA THR A 257 20.93 1.59 22.52
C THR A 257 19.77 1.14 21.63
N LEU A 258 20.00 0.98 20.33
CA LEU A 258 18.95 0.54 19.41
C LEU A 258 18.46 -0.87 19.75
N GLN A 259 19.38 -1.77 20.13
CA GLN A 259 19.04 -3.13 20.58
C GLN A 259 18.24 -3.13 21.88
N GLU A 260 18.58 -2.25 22.83
CA GLU A 260 17.83 -2.05 24.08
C GLU A 260 16.40 -1.56 23.81
N ILE A 261 16.24 -0.52 22.97
CA ILE A 261 14.93 0.02 22.60
C ILE A 261 14.12 -1.02 21.81
N ALA A 262 14.72 -1.75 20.87
CA ALA A 262 14.05 -2.81 20.11
C ALA A 262 13.53 -3.93 21.02
N SER A 263 14.29 -4.30 22.05
CA SER A 263 13.89 -5.29 23.05
C SER A 263 12.71 -4.79 23.89
N ALA A 264 12.69 -3.50 24.21
CA ALA A 264 11.68 -2.90 25.06
C ALA A 264 10.37 -2.52 24.33
N THR A 265 10.27 -2.71 23.01
CA THR A 265 9.15 -2.23 22.18
C THR A 265 8.32 -3.37 21.55
N GLU A 266 8.22 -4.51 22.22
CA GLU A 266 7.51 -5.69 21.70
C GLU A 266 6.05 -5.43 21.30
N ASP A 267 5.33 -4.62 22.08
CA ASP A 267 3.92 -4.29 21.83
C ASP A 267 3.71 -3.12 20.84
N PHE A 268 4.79 -2.53 20.32
CA PHE A 268 4.67 -1.35 19.47
C PHE A 268 4.34 -1.73 18.03
N SER A 269 3.35 -1.05 17.45
CA SER A 269 3.12 -1.07 16.00
C SER A 269 4.21 -0.28 15.26
N MET A 270 4.27 -0.43 13.94
CA MET A 270 5.19 0.37 13.11
C MET A 270 5.01 1.88 13.31
N ALA A 271 3.76 2.33 13.45
CA ALA A 271 3.42 3.72 13.73
C ALA A 271 3.95 4.18 15.10
N TYR A 272 3.85 3.34 16.13
CA TYR A 272 4.40 3.66 17.46
C TYR A 272 5.93 3.74 17.46
N LEU A 273 6.63 2.91 16.69
CA LEU A 273 8.08 3.02 16.52
C LEU A 273 8.49 4.31 15.80
N LYS A 274 7.73 4.71 14.77
CA LYS A 274 7.93 6.00 14.11
C LYS A 274 7.69 7.16 15.07
N GLU A 275 6.64 7.07 15.89
CA GLU A 275 6.34 8.07 16.91
C GLU A 275 7.44 8.15 17.98
N LEU A 276 8.04 7.01 18.38
CA LEU A 276 9.18 7.00 19.30
C LEU A 276 10.33 7.83 18.77
N TYR A 277 10.68 7.65 17.49
CA TYR A 277 11.69 8.46 16.82
C TYR A 277 11.30 9.95 16.83
N ILE A 278 10.10 10.29 16.32
CA ILE A 278 9.62 11.68 16.23
C ILE A 278 9.67 12.36 17.60
N TYR A 279 9.13 11.69 18.63
CA TYR A 279 9.06 12.25 19.97
C TYR A 279 10.44 12.41 20.60
N SER A 280 11.36 11.45 20.39
CA SER A 280 12.76 11.59 20.82
C SER A 280 13.47 12.76 20.14
N ALA A 281 13.22 12.99 18.85
CA ALA A 281 13.75 14.15 18.11
C ALA A 281 13.17 15.47 18.62
N MET A 282 11.89 15.52 18.99
CA MET A 282 11.30 16.71 19.61
C MET A 282 11.91 17.02 20.99
N ILE A 283 12.25 15.99 21.79
CA ILE A 283 12.93 16.18 23.07
C ILE A 283 14.34 16.73 22.84
N ALA A 284 15.09 16.15 21.88
CA ALA A 284 16.43 16.60 21.51
C ALA A 284 16.42 18.07 21.04
N LEU A 285 15.47 18.42 20.17
CA LEU A 285 15.29 19.78 19.67
C LEU A 285 15.01 20.77 20.80
N LYS A 286 14.17 20.41 21.78
CA LYS A 286 13.93 21.25 22.97
C LYS A 286 15.18 21.49 23.81
N LYS A 287 16.15 20.56 23.77
CA LYS A 287 17.45 20.68 24.44
C LYS A 287 18.51 21.41 23.58
N GLY A 288 18.17 21.80 22.36
CA GLY A 288 19.10 22.43 21.41
C GLY A 288 20.01 21.43 20.68
N ASN A 289 19.68 20.13 20.71
CA ASN A 289 20.42 19.08 20.02
C ASN A 289 19.74 18.75 18.68
N GLU A 290 20.54 18.49 17.65
CA GLU A 290 20.05 18.05 16.33
C GLU A 290 19.67 16.57 16.30
N VAL A 291 20.27 15.77 17.20
CA VAL A 291 20.18 14.31 17.20
C VAL A 291 19.70 13.81 18.57
N PRO A 292 18.76 12.85 18.63
CA PRO A 292 18.34 12.22 19.89
C PRO A 292 19.49 11.45 20.56
N SER A 293 19.70 11.74 21.84
CA SER A 293 20.56 10.93 22.71
C SER A 293 19.83 9.69 23.21
N LYS A 294 20.58 8.74 23.80
CA LYS A 294 20.00 7.60 24.53
C LYS A 294 18.96 8.04 25.57
N SER A 295 19.23 9.13 26.29
CA SER A 295 18.31 9.64 27.32
C SER A 295 16.98 10.11 26.74
N ASP A 296 17.00 10.69 25.53
CA ASP A 296 15.80 11.17 24.84
C ASP A 296 14.94 10.00 24.34
N LEU A 297 15.58 8.95 23.82
CA LEU A 297 14.92 7.73 23.39
C LEU A 297 14.25 6.99 24.55
N LEU A 298 14.94 6.87 25.69
CA LEU A 298 14.38 6.23 26.88
C LEU A 298 13.19 7.03 27.45
N GLN A 299 13.28 8.36 27.48
CA GLN A 299 12.18 9.22 27.88
C GLN A 299 10.97 9.09 26.94
N ALA A 300 11.21 9.03 25.63
CA ALA A 300 10.17 8.82 24.65
C ALA A 300 9.49 7.46 24.79
N LEU A 301 10.30 6.41 25.00
CA LEU A 301 9.82 5.05 25.24
C LEU A 301 8.89 4.97 26.46
N GLU A 302 9.31 5.54 27.60
CA GLU A 302 8.50 5.56 28.82
C GLU A 302 7.16 6.26 28.58
N THR A 303 7.20 7.42 27.93
CA THR A 303 6.01 8.21 27.59
C THR A 303 5.05 7.41 26.71
N LEU A 304 5.55 6.79 25.64
CA LEU A 304 4.71 6.03 24.71
C LEU A 304 4.18 4.74 25.31
N LYS A 305 4.94 4.06 26.17
CA LYS A 305 4.44 2.91 26.95
C LYS A 305 3.29 3.31 27.87
N TYR A 306 3.41 4.46 28.52
CA TYR A 306 2.31 5.02 29.31
C TYR A 306 1.08 5.29 28.44
N GLN A 307 1.26 5.87 27.25
CA GLN A 307 0.15 6.14 26.32
C GLN A 307 -0.56 4.87 25.88
N LEU A 308 0.21 3.86 25.47
CA LEU A 308 -0.32 2.59 25.00
C LEU A 308 -1.12 1.88 26.09
N LYS A 309 -0.65 1.92 27.34
CA LYS A 309 -1.33 1.30 28.49
C LYS A 309 -2.61 2.01 28.89
N ASN A 310 -2.65 3.34 28.80
CA ASN A 310 -3.78 4.15 29.30
C ASN A 310 -4.73 4.64 28.22
N GLY A 311 -4.43 4.40 26.93
CA GLY A 311 -5.25 4.86 25.81
C GLY A 311 -5.33 6.39 25.66
N CYS A 312 -4.46 7.14 26.34
CA CYS A 312 -4.46 8.60 26.34
C CYS A 312 -3.03 9.14 26.29
N LYS A 313 -2.83 10.29 25.64
CA LYS A 313 -1.57 11.05 25.78
C LYS A 313 -1.43 11.44 27.26
N PRO A 314 -0.27 11.25 27.92
CA PRO A 314 -0.07 11.83 29.23
C PRO A 314 -0.38 13.31 29.08
N PHE A 315 -1.34 13.80 29.86
CA PHE A 315 -1.46 15.22 30.05
C PHE A 315 -0.07 15.70 30.41
N ASP A 316 0.47 16.67 29.66
CA ASP A 316 1.59 17.44 30.15
C ASP A 316 1.17 17.85 31.55
N LYS A 317 1.80 17.28 32.58
CA LYS A 317 1.67 17.79 33.94
C LYS A 317 2.34 19.17 33.87
N ILE A 318 1.61 20.16 33.36
CA ILE A 318 1.80 21.55 33.73
C ILE A 318 1.59 21.51 35.24
N GLY A 319 2.70 21.33 35.96
CA GLY A 319 2.68 21.03 37.39
C GLY A 319 1.77 22.03 38.04
N SER A 320 0.76 21.56 38.78
CA SER A 320 -0.26 22.29 39.51
C SER A 320 0.04 23.80 39.69
N GLN A 321 -0.07 24.58 38.62
CA GLN A 321 -0.03 26.02 38.70
C GLN A 321 -1.47 26.39 38.91
N LYS A 322 -1.76 26.97 40.08
CA LYS A 322 -3.08 27.51 40.39
C LYS A 322 -3.47 28.46 39.26
N VAL A 323 -4.42 28.04 38.44
CA VAL A 323 -5.10 28.93 37.50
C VAL A 323 -6.01 29.81 38.36
N GLY A 324 -5.73 31.10 38.43
CA GLY A 324 -6.49 32.06 39.21
C GLY A 324 -6.44 33.43 38.56
N PHE A 325 -7.54 34.17 38.63
CA PHE A 325 -7.59 35.56 38.17
C PHE A 325 -6.89 36.47 39.17
N SER A 326 -5.92 37.25 38.70
CA SER A 326 -5.47 38.44 39.41
C SER A 326 -6.52 39.53 39.19
N MET A 327 -7.41 39.73 40.17
CA MET A 327 -8.16 40.97 40.25
C MET A 327 -7.29 41.99 41.00
N ASN A 328 -6.71 42.93 40.27
CA ASN A 328 -6.11 44.12 40.87
C ASN A 328 -7.25 44.98 41.42
N ARG A 329 -7.17 45.33 42.71
CA ARG A 329 -7.98 46.37 43.34
C ARG A 329 -7.31 47.72 43.19
#